data_AF-A0A8T5QQ01-F1
#
_entry.id   AF-A0A8T5QQ01-F1
#
_cell.length_a   1.000
_cell.length_b   1.000
_cell.length_c   1.000
_cell.angle_alpha   90.00
_cell.angle_beta   90.00
_cell.angle_gamma   90.00
#
_symmetry.space_group_name_H-M   'P 1'
#
loop_
_entity.id
_entity.type
_entity.pdbx_description
1 polymer ?
#
loop_
_entity_poly.entity_id
_entity_poly.type
_entity_poly.pdbx_seq_one_letter_code
_entity_poly.pdbx_strand_id
1 'polypeptide(L)'
;MAGNIADVVANDPHIAKIISSEYSSVPEVDESLFSKDMGWHLSEFKRFLCLPYIIDDFADHEHERKPWIQELLALHGRKFWDYAVLGNALKQGNFVHLNGGFTPIIDMVVDAYCGPDKEALELLAEGFKQEHMAPAEYAYLPNSIKAMHVKKLKAYAHAILKFCEKQPVLQNVA
;
A
#
# COMPACT_ATOMS: atom_id res chain seq x y z
N MET A 1 -29.22 12.99 4.74
CA MET A 1 -28.56 12.44 3.54
C MET A 1 -27.20 11.97 3.96
N ALA A 2 -26.86 10.69 3.81
CA ALA A 2 -25.50 10.25 4.12
C ALA A 2 -24.55 10.86 3.07
N GLY A 3 -23.72 11.81 3.50
CA GLY A 3 -22.68 12.40 2.66
C GLY A 3 -21.72 11.34 2.12
N ASN A 4 -20.86 11.73 1.17
CA ASN A 4 -19.77 10.87 0.73
C ASN A 4 -18.95 10.43 1.95
N ILE A 5 -18.61 9.14 2.05
CA ILE A 5 -17.91 8.61 3.23
C ILE A 5 -16.54 9.26 3.42
N ALA A 6 -15.89 9.67 2.33
CA ALA A 6 -14.65 10.43 2.39
C ALA A 6 -14.84 11.77 3.13
N ASP A 7 -15.96 12.47 2.88
CA ASP A 7 -16.26 13.75 3.54
C ASP A 7 -16.59 13.53 5.02
N VAL A 8 -17.31 12.45 5.35
CA VAL A 8 -17.60 12.10 6.75
C VAL A 8 -16.30 11.91 7.53
N VAL A 9 -15.38 11.10 6.99
CA VAL A 9 -14.09 10.83 7.63
C VAL A 9 -13.22 12.08 7.67
N ALA A 10 -13.18 12.89 6.60
CA ALA A 10 -12.39 14.11 6.57
C ALA A 10 -12.85 15.19 7.57
N ASN A 11 -14.12 15.17 7.97
CA ASN A 11 -14.69 16.12 8.93
C ASN A 11 -14.80 15.56 10.36
N ASP A 12 -14.37 14.32 10.59
CA ASP A 12 -14.36 13.73 11.92
C ASP A 12 -13.25 14.37 12.77
N PRO A 13 -13.55 14.81 14.01
CA PRO A 13 -12.60 15.54 14.84
C PRO A 13 -11.37 14.72 15.25
N HIS A 14 -11.46 13.38 15.22
CA HIS A 14 -10.36 12.49 15.55
C HIS A 14 -9.43 12.21 14.35
N ILE A 15 -9.80 12.67 13.16
CA ILE A 15 -8.96 12.52 11.97
C ILE A 15 -8.03 13.72 11.87
N ALA A 16 -6.79 13.50 12.32
CA ALA A 16 -5.74 14.51 12.27
C ALA A 16 -5.32 14.84 10.83
N LYS A 17 -5.26 13.83 9.95
CA LYS A 17 -4.79 14.03 8.56
C LYS A 17 -5.25 12.91 7.62
N ILE A 18 -5.63 13.31 6.41
CA ILE A 18 -5.78 12.40 5.27
C ILE A 18 -4.78 12.77 4.18
N ILE A 19 -4.03 11.79 3.68
CA ILE A 19 -3.18 11.94 2.49
C ILE A 19 -3.76 11.01 1.42
N SER A 20 -4.37 11.56 0.39
CA SER A 20 -5.11 10.80 -0.62
C SER A 20 -4.21 9.96 -1.53
N SER A 21 -3.09 10.51 -1.99
CA SER A 21 -2.08 9.82 -2.78
C SER A 21 -0.74 10.56 -2.69
N GLU A 22 0.38 9.83 -2.78
CA GLU A 22 1.73 10.41 -2.93
C GLU A 22 2.05 10.69 -4.41
N TYR A 23 1.30 10.11 -5.34
CA TYR A 23 1.57 10.19 -6.78
C TYR A 23 0.37 10.72 -7.56
N SER A 24 0.64 11.57 -8.54
CA SER A 24 -0.37 12.06 -9.50
C SER A 24 -0.81 11.00 -10.50
N SER A 25 0.03 9.99 -10.75
CA SER A 25 -0.28 8.84 -11.59
C SER A 25 0.46 7.57 -11.13
N VAL A 26 -0.19 6.44 -11.36
CA VAL A 26 0.39 5.10 -11.18
C VAL A 26 0.87 4.62 -12.56
N PRO A 27 2.06 3.99 -12.68
CA PRO A 27 2.55 3.49 -13.97
C PRO A 27 1.61 2.45 -14.57
N GLU A 28 1.38 2.54 -15.89
CA GLU A 28 0.50 1.64 -16.63
C GLU A 28 1.29 0.40 -17.08
N VAL A 29 1.15 -0.68 -16.33
CA VAL A 29 1.79 -1.97 -16.65
C VAL A 29 0.79 -2.91 -17.33
N ASP A 30 1.16 -3.48 -18.48
CA ASP A 30 0.38 -4.54 -19.14
C ASP A 30 0.56 -5.87 -18.40
N GLU A 31 -0.38 -6.16 -17.50
CA GLU A 31 -0.38 -7.35 -16.65
C GLU A 31 -0.53 -8.67 -17.43
N SER A 32 -0.99 -8.62 -18.70
CA SER A 32 -1.16 -9.82 -19.53
C SER A 32 0.16 -10.43 -20.00
N LEU A 33 1.24 -9.66 -19.92
CA LEU A 33 2.59 -10.09 -20.28
C LEU A 33 3.27 -10.91 -19.19
N PHE A 34 2.61 -11.07 -18.04
CA PHE A 34 3.14 -11.70 -16.85
C PHE A 34 2.35 -12.98 -16.55
N SER A 35 2.96 -13.91 -15.79
CA SER A 35 2.21 -15.06 -15.27
C SER A 35 1.01 -14.58 -14.45
N LYS A 36 -0.06 -15.37 -14.40
CA LYS A 36 -1.31 -14.98 -13.71
C LYS A 36 -1.08 -14.50 -12.28
N ASP A 37 -0.21 -15.18 -11.54
CA ASP A 37 0.11 -14.84 -10.16
C ASP A 37 0.84 -13.49 -10.10
N MET A 38 1.86 -13.29 -10.94
CA MET A 38 2.59 -12.02 -11.01
C MET A 38 1.69 -10.86 -11.44
N GLY A 39 0.84 -11.06 -12.46
CA GLY A 39 -0.13 -10.06 -12.91
C GLY A 39 -1.03 -9.58 -11.77
N TRP A 40 -1.60 -10.51 -10.98
CA TRP A 40 -2.43 -10.17 -9.82
C TRP A 40 -1.69 -9.34 -8.77
N HIS A 41 -0.44 -9.70 -8.46
CA HIS A 41 0.38 -8.95 -7.51
C HIS A 41 0.77 -7.55 -8.03
N LEU A 42 1.02 -7.40 -9.34
CA LEU A 42 1.23 -6.09 -9.95
C LEU A 42 -0.04 -5.23 -9.86
N SER A 43 -1.24 -5.81 -10.03
CA SER A 43 -2.50 -5.10 -9.80
C SER A 43 -2.63 -4.64 -8.34
N GLU A 44 -2.22 -5.47 -7.38
CA GLU A 44 -2.28 -5.12 -5.96
C GLU A 44 -1.24 -4.04 -5.58
N PHE A 45 -0.07 -3.99 -6.23
CA PHE A 45 0.84 -2.84 -6.12
C PHE A 45 0.15 -1.54 -6.57
N LYS A 46 -0.49 -1.56 -7.74
CA LYS A 46 -1.24 -0.40 -8.25
C LYS A 46 -2.34 0.01 -7.27
N ARG A 47 -3.13 -0.95 -6.77
CA ARG A 47 -4.17 -0.71 -5.77
C ARG A 47 -3.61 -0.03 -4.53
N PHE A 48 -2.49 -0.54 -4.01
CA PHE A 48 -1.87 0.00 -2.80
C PHE A 48 -1.37 1.45 -2.98
N LEU A 49 -0.78 1.76 -4.13
CA LEU A 49 -0.33 3.13 -4.43
C LEU A 49 -1.49 4.13 -4.31
N CYS A 50 -2.70 3.73 -4.68
CA CYS A 50 -3.92 4.53 -4.61
C CYS A 50 -4.57 4.61 -3.23
N LEU A 51 -4.17 3.79 -2.24
CA LEU A 51 -4.79 3.82 -0.91
C LEU A 51 -4.41 5.10 -0.15
N PRO A 52 -5.37 5.81 0.48
CA PRO A 52 -5.05 6.95 1.32
C PRO A 52 -4.36 6.54 2.62
N TYR A 53 -3.65 7.49 3.21
CA TYR A 53 -3.22 7.45 4.61
C TYR A 53 -4.30 8.14 5.42
N ILE A 54 -4.91 7.42 6.35
CA ILE A 54 -5.88 8.00 7.29
C ILE A 54 -5.22 7.94 8.66
N ILE A 55 -4.84 9.12 9.17
CA ILE A 55 -4.15 9.28 10.44
C ILE A 55 -5.17 9.81 11.46
N ASP A 56 -5.42 8.99 12.47
CA ASP A 56 -6.20 9.36 13.65
C ASP A 56 -5.28 9.81 14.79
N ASP A 57 -5.84 10.58 15.72
CA ASP A 57 -5.14 11.17 16.87
C ASP A 57 -5.18 10.30 18.15
N PHE A 58 -5.70 9.08 18.07
CA PHE A 58 -5.78 8.13 19.19
C PHE A 58 -4.42 7.55 19.63
N ALA A 59 -3.28 8.16 19.27
CA ALA A 59 -1.94 7.68 19.60
C ALA A 59 -1.75 7.45 21.12
N ASP A 60 -2.39 8.28 21.94
CA ASP A 60 -2.33 8.19 23.41
C ASP A 60 -3.63 7.64 24.06
N HIS A 61 -4.64 7.32 23.23
CA HIS A 61 -6.01 6.99 23.67
C HIS A 61 -6.56 5.72 22.97
N GLU A 62 -5.77 4.65 22.90
CA GLU A 62 -6.17 3.41 22.19
C GLU A 62 -7.50 2.81 22.68
N HIS A 63 -7.80 2.98 23.97
CA HIS A 63 -9.05 2.53 24.58
C HIS A 63 -10.30 3.29 24.07
N GLU A 64 -10.13 4.50 23.54
CA GLU A 64 -11.19 5.33 22.95
C GLU A 64 -11.37 5.05 21.45
N ARG A 65 -10.31 4.58 20.78
CA ARG A 65 -10.33 4.27 19.34
C ARG A 65 -11.36 3.21 18.97
N LYS A 66 -11.46 2.14 19.77
CA LYS A 66 -12.39 1.03 19.50
C LYS A 66 -13.86 1.47 19.61
N PRO A 67 -14.30 2.16 20.68
CA PRO A 67 -15.62 2.79 20.75
C PRO A 67 -15.92 3.70 19.56
N TRP A 68 -14.99 4.59 19.18
CA TRP A 68 -15.15 5.50 18.04
C TRP A 68 -15.38 4.74 16.71
N ILE A 69 -14.57 3.72 16.42
CA ILE A 69 -14.77 2.86 15.23
C ILE A 69 -16.14 2.19 15.26
N GLN A 70 -16.61 1.72 16.43
CA GLN A 70 -17.90 1.07 16.57
C GLN A 70 -19.07 2.04 16.35
N GLU A 71 -18.96 3.27 16.84
CA GLU A 71 -19.94 4.33 16.62
C GLU A 71 -20.05 4.68 15.13
N LEU A 72 -18.93 4.96 14.46
CA LEU A 72 -18.93 5.27 13.03
C LEU A 72 -19.41 4.09 12.18
N LEU A 73 -19.08 2.86 12.57
CA LEU A 73 -19.60 1.65 11.93
C LEU A 73 -21.12 1.53 12.10
N ALA A 74 -21.68 1.91 13.24
CA ALA A 74 -23.13 1.90 13.46
C ALA A 74 -23.84 2.97 12.62
N LEU A 75 -23.24 4.16 12.48
CA LEU A 75 -23.83 5.29 11.75
C LEU A 75 -23.71 5.15 10.22
N HIS A 76 -22.56 4.70 9.73
CA HIS A 76 -22.23 4.71 8.31
C HIS A 76 -22.09 3.31 7.70
N GLY A 77 -22.17 2.27 8.54
CA GLY A 77 -22.16 0.89 8.12
C GLY A 77 -20.85 0.49 7.42
N ARG A 78 -20.99 -0.49 6.53
CA ARG A 78 -19.87 -1.10 5.82
C ARG A 78 -19.03 -0.12 5.00
N LYS A 79 -19.63 0.99 4.54
CA LYS A 79 -18.92 2.02 3.75
C LYS A 79 -17.79 2.67 4.55
N PHE A 80 -18.04 2.98 5.83
CA PHE A 80 -17.00 3.49 6.72
C PHE A 80 -15.88 2.47 6.91
N TRP A 81 -16.25 1.22 7.21
CA TRP A 81 -15.27 0.16 7.41
C TRP A 81 -14.39 -0.06 6.19
N ASP A 82 -14.99 -0.12 5.00
CA ASP A 82 -14.26 -0.35 3.76
C ASP A 82 -13.33 0.84 3.44
N TYR A 83 -13.76 2.08 3.67
CA TYR A 83 -12.95 3.26 3.39
C TYR A 83 -11.87 3.52 4.45
N ALA A 84 -12.27 3.70 5.72
CA ALA A 84 -11.39 4.16 6.78
C ALA A 84 -10.53 3.05 7.41
N VAL A 85 -11.03 1.81 7.39
CA VAL A 85 -10.39 0.70 8.11
C VAL A 85 -9.71 -0.29 7.17
N LEU A 86 -10.35 -0.68 6.05
CA LEU A 86 -9.75 -1.58 5.05
C LEU A 86 -8.99 -0.81 3.97
N GLY A 87 -9.48 0.35 3.57
CA GLY A 87 -8.89 1.22 2.53
C GLY A 87 -7.73 2.08 3.02
N ASN A 88 -7.37 2.04 4.30
CA ASN A 88 -6.25 2.80 4.85
C ASN A 88 -4.93 2.08 4.59
N ALA A 89 -3.99 2.76 3.92
CA ALA A 89 -2.64 2.24 3.64
C ALA A 89 -1.85 1.90 4.91
N LEU A 90 -2.16 2.56 6.04
CA LEU A 90 -1.53 2.33 7.35
C LEU A 90 -2.05 1.09 8.08
N LYS A 91 -3.08 0.42 7.55
CA LYS A 91 -3.60 -0.82 8.15
C LYS A 91 -2.51 -1.89 8.06
N GLN A 92 -2.23 -2.55 9.19
CA GLN A 92 -1.27 -3.65 9.27
C GLN A 92 -1.49 -4.69 8.16
N GLY A 93 -2.73 -5.07 7.87
CA GLY A 93 -3.04 -6.02 6.79
C GLY A 93 -2.56 -5.55 5.41
N ASN A 94 -2.71 -4.25 5.09
CA ASN A 94 -2.22 -3.69 3.83
C ASN A 94 -0.69 -3.61 3.83
N PHE A 95 -0.06 -3.22 4.93
CA PHE A 95 1.40 -3.18 5.05
C PHE A 95 2.04 -4.56 4.89
N VAL A 96 1.57 -5.55 5.65
CA VAL A 96 2.11 -6.93 5.64
C VAL A 96 1.92 -7.59 4.28
N HIS A 97 0.79 -7.31 3.61
CA HIS A 97 0.53 -7.83 2.28
C HIS A 97 1.62 -7.43 1.28
N LEU A 98 2.10 -6.18 1.34
CA LEU A 98 3.23 -5.74 0.50
C LEU A 98 4.56 -6.29 0.97
N ASN A 99 4.80 -6.20 2.28
CA ASN A 99 6.13 -6.38 2.83
C ASN A 99 6.56 -7.85 2.90
N GLY A 100 5.59 -8.77 3.00
CA GLY A 100 5.83 -10.21 2.95
C GLY A 100 5.30 -10.85 1.66
N GLY A 101 4.15 -10.41 1.17
CA GLY A 101 3.49 -11.04 0.03
C GLY A 101 4.13 -10.71 -1.32
N PHE A 102 4.83 -9.58 -1.45
CA PHE A 102 5.34 -9.13 -2.75
C PHE A 102 6.83 -9.35 -2.95
N THR A 103 7.58 -9.70 -1.91
CA THR A 103 9.00 -10.06 -2.04
C THR A 103 9.25 -11.09 -3.14
N PRO A 104 8.49 -12.22 -3.23
CA PRO A 104 8.69 -13.18 -4.31
C PRO A 104 8.42 -12.61 -5.72
N ILE A 105 7.52 -11.63 -5.83
CA ILE A 105 7.18 -11.01 -7.11
C ILE A 105 8.24 -10.04 -7.56
N ILE A 106 8.85 -9.32 -6.62
CA ILE A 106 9.99 -8.47 -6.90
C ILE A 106 11.15 -9.32 -7.44
N ASP A 107 11.40 -10.49 -6.86
CA ASP A 107 12.41 -11.44 -7.36
C ASP A 107 12.09 -11.88 -8.79
N MET A 108 10.84 -12.27 -9.05
CA MET A 108 10.40 -12.65 -10.41
C MET A 108 10.58 -11.50 -11.42
N VAL A 109 10.25 -10.27 -11.03
CA VAL A 109 10.42 -9.09 -11.89
C VAL A 109 11.89 -8.83 -12.19
N VAL A 110 12.77 -8.90 -11.18
CA VAL A 110 14.22 -8.75 -11.33
C VAL A 110 14.81 -9.83 -12.25
N ASP A 111 14.43 -11.09 -12.02
CA ASP A 111 14.95 -12.24 -12.78
C ASP A 111 14.60 -12.12 -14.25
N ALA A 112 13.35 -11.76 -14.55
CA ALA A 112 12.85 -11.68 -15.90
C ALA A 112 13.21 -10.36 -16.60
N TYR A 113 13.64 -9.32 -15.86
CA TYR A 113 14.09 -8.06 -16.44
C TYR A 113 15.39 -8.23 -17.24
N CYS A 114 15.35 -7.86 -18.52
CA CYS A 114 16.46 -7.96 -19.48
C CYS A 114 16.94 -6.59 -20.00
N GLY A 115 16.52 -5.50 -19.38
CA GLY A 115 16.88 -4.15 -19.79
C GLY A 115 18.29 -3.72 -19.33
N PRO A 116 18.76 -2.55 -19.82
CA PRO A 116 20.09 -2.03 -19.50
C PRO A 116 20.23 -1.60 -18.03
N ASP A 117 19.12 -1.33 -17.35
CA ASP A 117 19.09 -0.79 -15.98
C ASP A 117 18.86 -1.88 -14.91
N LYS A 118 19.27 -3.13 -15.17
CA LYS A 118 18.99 -4.28 -14.30
C LYS A 118 19.56 -4.11 -12.89
N GLU A 119 20.79 -3.62 -12.78
CA GLU A 119 21.45 -3.37 -11.49
C GLU A 119 20.67 -2.33 -10.64
N ALA A 120 20.10 -1.31 -11.29
CA ALA A 120 19.27 -0.32 -10.59
C ALA A 120 17.97 -0.94 -10.06
N LEU A 121 17.37 -1.87 -10.81
CA LEU A 121 16.19 -2.62 -10.38
C LEU A 121 16.52 -3.58 -9.21
N GLU A 122 17.67 -4.25 -9.26
CA GLU A 122 18.16 -5.11 -8.17
C GLU A 122 18.37 -4.31 -6.86
N LEU A 123 18.95 -3.11 -6.95
CA LEU A 123 19.12 -2.23 -5.79
C LEU A 123 17.78 -1.77 -5.20
N LEU A 124 16.79 -1.47 -6.05
CA LEU A 124 15.43 -1.13 -5.59
C LEU A 124 14.74 -2.32 -4.93
N ALA A 125 14.92 -3.52 -5.50
CA ALA A 125 14.39 -4.76 -4.95
C ALA A 125 14.95 -5.05 -3.56
N GLU A 126 16.27 -4.93 -3.39
CA GLU A 126 16.91 -5.10 -2.10
C GLU A 126 16.45 -4.03 -1.09
N GLY A 127 16.37 -2.77 -1.52
CA GLY A 127 15.82 -1.69 -0.69
C GLY A 127 14.38 -1.94 -0.23
N PHE A 128 13.53 -2.51 -1.10
CA PHE A 128 12.17 -2.91 -0.72
C PHE A 128 12.20 -4.00 0.36
N LYS A 129 13.02 -5.04 0.17
CA LYS A 129 13.13 -6.17 1.11
C LYS A 129 13.66 -5.75 2.47
N GLN A 130 14.54 -4.75 2.52
CA GLN A 130 15.07 -4.20 3.77
C GLN A 130 14.03 -3.44 4.60
N GLU A 131 12.90 -3.03 4.00
CA GLU A 131 11.77 -2.49 4.75
C GLU A 131 10.92 -3.59 5.42
N HIS A 132 11.35 -4.86 5.34
CA HIS A 132 10.72 -5.97 6.06
C HIS A 132 10.62 -5.72 7.55
N MET A 133 9.40 -5.90 8.06
CA MET A 133 9.07 -5.72 9.47
C MET A 133 7.99 -6.71 9.85
N ALA A 134 8.14 -7.33 11.01
CA ALA A 134 7.19 -8.32 11.49
C ALA A 134 5.82 -7.64 11.73
N PRO A 135 4.69 -8.32 11.45
CA PRO A 135 3.36 -7.76 11.67
C PRO A 135 3.17 -7.22 13.09
N ALA A 136 3.67 -7.94 14.10
CA ALA A 136 3.56 -7.56 15.50
C ALA A 136 4.32 -6.25 15.79
N GLU A 137 5.53 -6.10 15.26
CA GLU A 137 6.34 -4.88 15.41
C GLU A 137 5.62 -3.68 14.78
N TYR A 138 5.10 -3.85 13.56
CA TYR A 138 4.38 -2.79 12.87
C TYR A 138 3.13 -2.34 13.62
N ALA A 139 2.40 -3.26 14.26
CA ALA A 139 1.14 -2.96 14.95
C ALA A 139 1.31 -1.88 16.03
N TYR A 140 2.42 -1.94 16.78
CA TYR A 140 2.72 -1.04 17.90
C TYR A 140 3.38 0.28 17.48
N LEU A 141 3.69 0.48 16.21
CA LEU A 141 4.29 1.73 15.76
C LEU A 141 3.29 2.90 15.81
N PRO A 142 3.74 4.11 16.18
CA PRO A 142 2.95 5.33 16.01
C PRO A 142 2.55 5.56 14.54
N ASN A 143 1.39 6.17 14.29
CA ASN A 143 0.89 6.45 12.94
C ASN A 143 1.90 7.24 12.08
N SER A 144 2.67 8.15 12.69
CA SER A 144 3.73 8.91 12.01
C SER A 144 4.85 8.01 11.47
N ILE A 145 5.30 7.03 12.26
CA ILE A 145 6.34 6.08 11.85
C ILE A 145 5.78 5.09 10.82
N LYS A 146 4.55 4.60 11.01
CA LYS A 146 3.83 3.79 10.02
C LYS A 146 3.76 4.48 8.66
N ALA A 147 3.45 5.78 8.66
CA ALA A 147 3.39 6.59 7.43
C ALA A 147 4.76 6.69 6.74
N MET A 148 5.85 6.81 7.49
CA MET A 148 7.21 6.80 6.91
C MET A 148 7.52 5.49 6.19
N HIS A 149 7.28 4.34 6.82
CA HIS A 149 7.53 3.03 6.18
C HIS A 149 6.63 2.81 4.96
N VAL A 150 5.34 3.10 5.08
CA VAL A 150 4.42 2.98 3.96
C VAL A 150 4.83 3.88 2.80
N LYS A 151 5.27 5.11 3.07
CA LYS A 151 5.77 6.02 2.04
C LYS A 151 6.98 5.46 1.30
N LYS A 152 7.95 4.86 2.01
CA LYS A 152 9.10 4.21 1.36
C LYS A 152 8.67 3.02 0.51
N LEU A 153 7.82 2.14 1.04
CA LEU A 153 7.30 0.99 0.28
C LEU A 153 6.55 1.43 -0.98
N LYS A 154 5.74 2.49 -0.90
CA LYS A 154 5.09 3.08 -2.08
C LYS A 154 6.12 3.61 -3.09
N ALA A 155 7.21 4.22 -2.64
CA ALA A 155 8.25 4.70 -3.53
C ALA A 155 8.96 3.57 -4.28
N TYR A 156 9.30 2.48 -3.60
CA TYR A 156 9.87 1.31 -4.24
C TYR A 156 8.87 0.66 -5.21
N ALA A 157 7.62 0.45 -4.79
CA ALA A 157 6.58 -0.11 -5.65
C ALA A 157 6.36 0.72 -6.92
N HIS A 158 6.30 2.05 -6.80
CA HIS A 158 6.16 2.96 -7.94
C HIS A 158 7.35 2.86 -8.89
N ALA A 159 8.57 2.84 -8.34
CA ALA A 159 9.79 2.71 -9.14
C ALA A 159 9.81 1.38 -9.90
N ILE A 160 9.53 0.25 -9.23
CA ILE A 160 9.46 -1.08 -9.85
C ILE A 160 8.43 -1.11 -10.98
N LEU A 161 7.22 -0.60 -10.74
CA LEU A 161 6.19 -0.53 -11.79
C LEU A 161 6.63 0.32 -13.00
N LYS A 162 7.45 1.37 -12.82
CA LYS A 162 8.03 2.12 -13.95
C LYS A 162 9.02 1.31 -14.79
N PHE A 163 9.75 0.37 -14.18
CA PHE A 163 10.58 -0.56 -14.96
C PHE A 163 9.70 -1.48 -15.82
N CYS A 164 8.61 -1.99 -15.24
CA CYS A 164 7.65 -2.85 -15.94
C CYS A 164 6.85 -2.11 -17.03
N GLU A 165 6.51 -0.82 -16.83
CA GLU A 165 5.80 0.01 -17.82
C GLU A 165 6.63 0.23 -19.08
N LYS A 166 7.95 0.40 -18.92
CA LYS A 166 8.85 0.73 -20.03
C LYS A 166 9.28 -0.48 -20.86
N GLN A 167 9.19 -1.69 -20.32
CA GLN A 167 9.70 -2.89 -20.99
C GLN A 167 8.81 -4.11 -20.74
N PRO A 168 8.26 -4.73 -21.79
CA PRO A 168 7.62 -6.03 -21.67
C PRO A 168 8.70 -7.07 -21.32
N VAL A 169 8.64 -7.54 -20.10
CA VAL A 169 9.47 -8.59 -19.53
C VAL A 169 9.21 -9.90 -20.29
N LEU A 170 10.15 -10.37 -21.11
CA LEU A 170 10.09 -11.70 -21.73
C LEU A 170 11.49 -12.32 -21.81
N GLN A 171 11.89 -13.02 -20.75
CA GLN A 171 12.41 -14.37 -20.99
C GLN A 171 11.27 -15.33 -20.66
N ASN A 172 10.91 -16.17 -21.63
CA ASN A 172 10.08 -17.34 -21.40
C ASN A 172 10.75 -18.16 -20.29
N VAL A 173 10.29 -18.03 -19.06
CA VAL A 173 10.56 -19.04 -18.04
C VAL A 173 9.61 -20.18 -18.35
N ALA A 174 10.11 -21.11 -19.16
CA ALA A 174 9.47 -22.38 -19.47
C ALA A 174 9.32 -23.25 -18.22
#